data_AF-A0AAW9A846-F1
#
_entry.id   AF-A0AAW9A846-F1
#
_cell.length_a   1.000
_cell.length_b   1.000
_cell.length_c   1.000
_cell.angle_alpha   90.00
_cell.angle_beta   90.00
_cell.angle_gamma   90.00
#
_symmetry.space_group_name_H-M   'P 1'
#
loop_
_entity.id
_entity.type
_entity.pdbx_description
1 polymer ?
#
loop_
_entity_poly.entity_id
_entity_poly.type
_entity_poly.pdbx_seq_one_letter_code
_entity_poly.pdbx_strand_id
1 'polypeptide(L)'
;MEKQKQKVKIEIYGADIVCASCVNAPSSKDTYEWLQAAITRKYPGQPFDIDYIDIESEIADSEQKDIAEQILNDEYFYPLVRIEDEVIGEGYIQLKPVFSALEKRGYVEQA
;
A
#
# COMPACT_ATOMS: atom_id res chain seq x y z
N MET A 1 19.55 20.11 -14.11
CA MET A 1 19.72 19.04 -13.12
C MET A 1 18.47 19.03 -12.27
N GLU A 2 17.43 18.35 -12.76
CA GLU A 2 16.14 18.27 -12.10
C GLU A 2 16.32 17.38 -10.87
N LYS A 3 16.17 17.96 -9.67
CA LYS A 3 16.13 17.18 -8.43
C LYS A 3 14.98 16.20 -8.59
N GLN A 4 15.30 14.93 -8.79
CA GLN A 4 14.35 13.84 -8.68
C GLN A 4 13.78 13.94 -7.26
N LYS A 5 12.58 14.52 -7.13
CA LYS A 5 11.78 14.36 -5.92
C LYS A 5 11.62 12.86 -5.77
N GLN A 6 12.28 12.26 -4.78
CA GLN A 6 12.14 10.84 -4.49
C GLN A 6 10.66 10.60 -4.24
N LYS A 7 10.01 9.95 -5.20
CA LYS A 7 8.60 9.60 -5.08
C LYS A 7 8.53 8.48 -4.07
N VAL A 8 7.66 8.60 -3.08
CA VAL A 8 7.44 7.48 -2.18
C VAL A 8 6.66 6.42 -2.93
N LYS A 9 7.22 5.21 -3.00
CA LYS A 9 6.53 4.05 -3.54
C LYS A 9 5.69 3.40 -2.45
N ILE A 10 4.45 3.15 -2.77
CA ILE A 10 3.46 2.52 -1.91
C ILE A 10 3.05 1.24 -2.64
N GLU A 11 3.39 0.10 -2.07
CA GLU A 11 3.08 -1.21 -2.64
C GLU A 11 1.86 -1.76 -1.94
N ILE A 12 0.82 -2.06 -2.70
CA ILE A 12 -0.42 -2.65 -2.19
C ILE A 12 -0.50 -4.08 -2.68
N TYR A 13 -0.28 -5.02 -1.78
CA TYR A 13 -0.40 -6.45 -2.00
C TYR A 13 -1.86 -6.84 -1.89
N GLY A 14 -2.46 -7.31 -2.96
CA GLY A 14 -3.82 -7.81 -2.99
C GLY A 14 -3.97 -8.93 -3.99
N ALA A 15 -5.18 -9.48 -4.06
CA ALA A 15 -5.59 -10.40 -5.10
C ALA A 15 -6.86 -9.86 -5.78
N ASP A 16 -7.09 -10.21 -7.06
CA ASP A 16 -8.37 -9.95 -7.73
C ASP A 16 -9.49 -10.83 -7.14
N ILE A 17 -9.12 -11.98 -6.56
CA ILE A 17 -10.03 -12.85 -5.83
C ILE A 17 -10.35 -12.22 -4.47
N VAL A 18 -11.63 -11.87 -4.27
CA VAL A 18 -12.16 -11.51 -2.95
C VAL A 18 -12.05 -12.75 -2.05
N CYS A 19 -11.33 -12.62 -0.93
CA CYS A 19 -11.22 -13.71 0.05
C CYS A 19 -12.61 -14.28 0.35
N ALA A 20 -12.75 -15.60 0.25
CA ALA A 20 -14.02 -16.29 0.49
C ALA A 20 -14.60 -16.00 1.90
N SER A 21 -13.75 -15.57 2.84
CA SER A 21 -14.13 -15.16 4.20
C SER A 21 -14.38 -13.65 4.38
N CYS A 22 -14.00 -12.80 3.42
CA CYS A 22 -14.14 -11.33 3.49
C CYS A 22 -15.09 -10.78 2.41
N VAL A 23 -16.30 -11.35 2.33
CA VAL A 23 -17.39 -10.89 1.42
C VAL A 23 -17.79 -9.41 1.62
N ASN A 24 -17.34 -8.78 2.71
CA ASN A 24 -17.61 -7.38 3.07
C ASN A 24 -16.36 -6.48 3.12
N ALA A 25 -15.16 -7.00 2.81
CA ALA A 25 -13.98 -6.15 2.78
C ALA A 25 -13.93 -5.36 1.45
N PRO A 26 -13.49 -4.09 1.49
CA PRO A 26 -13.32 -3.30 0.27
C PRO A 26 -12.35 -4.00 -0.67
N SER A 27 -12.63 -3.96 -1.98
CA SER A 27 -11.72 -4.56 -2.97
C SER A 27 -10.35 -3.88 -2.87
N SER A 28 -9.30 -4.58 -3.28
CA SER A 28 -7.96 -3.99 -3.32
C SER A 28 -7.92 -2.67 -4.12
N LYS A 29 -8.78 -2.54 -5.13
CA LYS A 29 -9.01 -1.31 -5.91
C LYS A 29 -9.65 -0.17 -5.09
N ASP A 30 -10.66 -0.45 -4.28
CA ASP A 30 -11.26 0.55 -3.38
C ASP A 30 -10.21 1.07 -2.38
N THR A 31 -9.37 0.18 -1.84
CA THR A 31 -8.29 0.55 -0.92
C THR A 31 -7.25 1.43 -1.61
N TYR A 32 -6.88 1.10 -2.84
CA TYR A 32 -6.02 1.92 -3.69
C TYR A 32 -6.59 3.33 -3.90
N GLU A 33 -7.83 3.43 -4.37
CA GLU A 33 -8.47 4.71 -4.68
C GLU A 33 -8.63 5.57 -3.41
N TRP A 34 -9.00 4.93 -2.30
CA TRP A 34 -9.14 5.59 -1.01
C TRP A 34 -7.80 6.13 -0.48
N LEU A 35 -6.73 5.33 -0.51
CA LEU A 35 -5.39 5.76 -0.11
C LEU A 35 -4.89 6.89 -0.99
N GLN A 36 -5.00 6.73 -2.31
CA GLN A 36 -4.62 7.75 -3.28
C GLN A 36 -5.32 9.08 -2.97
N ALA A 37 -6.66 9.06 -2.84
CA ALA A 37 -7.43 10.27 -2.56
C ALA A 37 -7.06 10.91 -1.22
N ALA A 38 -6.87 10.11 -0.17
CA ALA A 38 -6.50 10.58 1.15
C ALA A 38 -5.11 11.22 1.19
N ILE A 39 -4.12 10.58 0.55
CA ILE A 39 -2.75 11.08 0.44
C ILE A 39 -2.71 12.35 -0.41
N THR A 40 -3.37 12.37 -1.58
CA THR A 40 -3.46 13.57 -2.42
C THR A 40 -4.08 14.74 -1.68
N ARG A 41 -5.11 14.49 -0.86
CA ARG A 41 -5.78 15.53 -0.07
C ARG A 41 -4.89 16.05 1.06
N LYS A 42 -4.14 15.18 1.74
CA LYS A 42 -3.29 15.57 2.89
C LYS A 42 -1.93 16.14 2.47
N TYR A 43 -1.40 15.68 1.34
CA TYR A 43 -0.09 16.06 0.79
C TYR A 43 -0.22 16.58 -0.66
N PRO A 44 -0.95 17.68 -0.88
CA PRO A 44 -1.10 18.23 -2.23
C PRO A 44 0.25 18.63 -2.82
N GLY A 45 0.53 18.20 -4.06
CA GLY A 45 1.76 18.56 -4.79
C GLY A 45 3.02 17.76 -4.39
N GLN A 46 2.87 16.71 -3.57
CA GLN A 46 3.93 15.75 -3.28
C GLN A 46 3.78 14.52 -4.16
N PRO A 47 4.83 14.12 -4.91
CA PRO A 47 4.72 13.00 -5.83
C PRO A 47 4.92 11.68 -5.08
N PHE A 48 3.90 10.83 -5.11
CA PHE A 48 3.94 9.46 -4.62
C PHE A 48 3.53 8.52 -5.76
N ASP A 49 3.90 7.25 -5.65
CA ASP A 49 3.60 6.19 -6.60
C ASP A 49 2.92 5.06 -5.84
N ILE A 50 1.79 4.55 -6.34
CA ILE A 50 1.11 3.42 -5.72
C ILE A 50 1.15 2.27 -6.74
N ASP A 51 1.91 1.23 -6.41
CA ASP A 51 2.03 -0.01 -7.16
C ASP A 51 1.09 -1.06 -6.55
N TYR A 52 0.27 -1.67 -7.38
CA TYR A 52 -0.55 -2.81 -6.97
C TYR A 52 0.18 -4.10 -7.32
N ILE A 53 0.48 -4.90 -6.29
CA ILE A 53 1.15 -6.18 -6.41
C ILE A 53 0.12 -7.28 -6.20
N ASP A 54 -0.04 -8.11 -7.22
CA ASP A 54 -0.94 -9.23 -7.16
C ASP A 54 -0.22 -10.43 -6.53
N ILE A 55 -0.68 -10.86 -5.35
CA ILE A 55 -0.06 -11.96 -4.58
C ILE A 55 -0.23 -13.32 -5.26
N GLU A 56 -1.15 -13.44 -6.21
CA GLU A 56 -1.37 -14.65 -7.01
C GLU A 56 -0.51 -14.67 -8.29
N SER A 57 0.14 -13.55 -8.61
CA SER A 57 0.99 -13.39 -9.79
C SER A 57 2.46 -13.73 -9.52
N GLU A 58 3.25 -13.84 -10.60
CA GLU A 58 4.70 -14.01 -10.49
C GLU A 58 5.35 -12.72 -9.97
N ILE A 59 5.65 -12.73 -8.68
CA ILE A 59 6.40 -11.68 -8.01
C ILE A 59 7.90 -11.95 -8.19
N ALA A 60 8.61 -10.99 -8.81
CA ALA A 60 10.04 -11.12 -9.08
C ALA A 60 10.92 -10.85 -7.84
N ASP A 61 10.44 -10.04 -6.91
CA ASP A 61 11.17 -9.68 -5.70
C ASP A 61 10.99 -10.75 -4.61
N SER A 62 12.09 -11.12 -3.95
CA SER A 62 12.08 -12.21 -2.99
C SER A 62 11.27 -11.87 -1.73
N GLU A 63 11.32 -10.61 -1.29
CA GLU A 63 10.67 -10.17 -0.06
C GLU A 63 9.16 -10.01 -0.29
N GLN A 64 8.80 -9.42 -1.43
CA GLN A 64 7.42 -9.32 -1.87
C GLN A 64 6.77 -10.72 -2.02
N LYS A 65 7.54 -11.69 -2.53
CA LYS A 65 7.09 -13.06 -2.70
C LYS A 65 6.87 -13.76 -1.35
N ASP A 66 7.78 -13.59 -0.40
CA ASP A 66 7.63 -14.15 0.95
C ASP A 66 6.33 -13.65 1.60
N ILE A 67 6.09 -12.34 1.54
CA ILE A 67 4.84 -11.72 2.04
C ILE A 67 3.61 -12.30 1.33
N ALA A 68 3.65 -12.40 0.00
CA ALA A 68 2.55 -12.98 -0.77
C ALA A 68 2.27 -14.43 -0.37
N GLU A 69 3.31 -15.25 -0.21
CA GLU A 69 3.18 -16.62 0.29
C GLU A 69 2.57 -16.64 1.69
N GLN A 70 3.00 -15.77 2.61
CA GLN A 70 2.42 -15.70 3.95
C GLN A 70 0.94 -15.26 3.94
N ILE A 71 0.57 -14.33 3.06
CA ILE A 71 -0.83 -13.95 2.84
C ILE A 71 -1.65 -15.14 2.32
N LEU A 72 -1.12 -15.89 1.36
CA LEU A 72 -1.76 -17.09 0.82
C LEU A 72 -1.86 -18.23 1.84
N ASN A 73 -0.96 -18.27 2.83
CA ASN A 73 -0.99 -19.19 3.97
C ASN A 73 -1.94 -18.75 5.10
N ASP A 74 -2.77 -17.72 4.88
CA ASP A 74 -3.66 -17.13 5.89
C ASP A 74 -2.89 -16.56 7.13
N GLU A 75 -1.58 -16.29 7.02
CA GLU A 75 -0.82 -15.64 8.09
C GLU A 75 -1.04 -14.12 8.11
N TYR A 76 -1.14 -13.51 6.92
CA TYR A 76 -1.40 -12.08 6.74
C TYR A 76 -2.72 -11.84 6.01
N PHE A 77 -3.32 -10.68 6.26
CA PHE A 77 -4.52 -10.25 5.55
C PHE A 77 -4.19 -9.33 4.37
N TYR A 78 -4.82 -9.58 3.22
CA TYR A 78 -4.85 -8.64 2.12
C TYR A 78 -6.10 -7.75 2.17
N PRO A 79 -6.02 -6.48 1.75
CA PRO A 79 -4.86 -5.82 1.16
C PRO A 79 -3.77 -5.46 2.20
N LEU A 80 -2.51 -5.75 1.89
CA LEU A 80 -1.35 -5.33 2.69
C LEU A 80 -0.69 -4.13 2.02
N VAL A 81 -0.36 -3.10 2.79
CA VAL A 81 0.22 -1.85 2.30
C VAL A 81 1.61 -1.68 2.88
N ARG A 82 2.59 -1.62 2.00
CA ARG A 82 3.99 -1.36 2.29
C ARG A 82 4.39 -0.03 1.65
N ILE A 83 5.24 0.73 2.30
CA ILE A 83 5.74 2.00 1.79
C ILE A 83 7.26 1.96 1.81
N GLU A 84 7.88 2.03 0.63
CA GLU A 84 9.31 1.82 0.31
C GLU A 84 9.89 0.49 0.80
N ASP A 85 9.82 0.24 2.10
CA ASP A 85 10.34 -0.94 2.78
C ASP A 85 9.58 -1.27 4.09
N GLU A 86 8.64 -0.41 4.51
CA GLU A 86 7.97 -0.50 5.81
C GLU A 86 6.52 -0.94 5.61
N VAL A 87 6.11 -2.04 6.26
CA VAL A 87 4.71 -2.48 6.29
C VAL A 87 3.92 -1.53 7.18
N ILE A 88 2.91 -0.89 6.61
CA ILE A 88 2.11 0.15 7.25
C ILE A 88 0.80 -0.40 7.79
N GLY A 89 0.26 -1.41 7.12
CA GLY A 89 -0.94 -2.11 7.55
C GLY A 89 -1.28 -3.28 6.64
N GLU A 90 -2.17 -4.13 7.11
CA GLU A 90 -2.64 -5.35 6.47
C GLU A 90 -4.14 -5.53 6.73
N GLY A 91 -4.86 -6.10 5.76
CA GLY A 91 -6.32 -6.26 5.78
C GLY A 91 -7.07 -4.93 5.89
N TYR A 92 -7.22 -4.42 7.10
CA TYR A 92 -7.86 -3.13 7.38
C TYR A 92 -6.84 -2.00 7.48
N ILE A 93 -6.60 -1.33 6.35
CA ILE A 93 -5.64 -0.24 6.28
C ILE A 93 -6.18 1.01 6.98
N GLN A 94 -5.34 1.63 7.81
CA GLN A 94 -5.64 2.92 8.43
C GLN A 94 -4.76 4.02 7.84
N LEU A 95 -5.34 5.21 7.65
CA LEU A 95 -4.58 6.36 7.14
C LEU A 95 -3.55 6.89 8.14
N LYS A 96 -3.78 6.72 9.45
CA LYS A 96 -2.86 7.18 10.51
C LYS A 96 -1.41 6.68 10.31
N PRO A 97 -1.16 5.36 10.23
CA PRO A 97 0.20 4.85 10.04
C PRO A 97 0.77 5.26 8.67
N VAL A 98 -0.04 5.30 7.61
CA VAL A 98 0.37 5.76 6.27
C VAL A 98 0.92 7.19 6.33
N PHE A 99 0.15 8.08 6.94
CA PHE A 99 0.53 9.48 7.10
C PHE A 99 1.79 9.62 7.96
N SER A 100 1.86 8.91 9.09
CA SER A 100 3.04 8.95 9.95
C SER A 100 4.30 8.47 9.22
N ALA A 101 4.19 7.42 8.41
CA ALA A 101 5.28 6.89 7.61
C ALA A 101 5.72 7.84 6.50
N LEU A 102 4.78 8.58 5.90
CA LEU A 102 5.08 9.65 4.94
C LEU A 102 5.75 10.85 5.63
N GLU A 103 5.24 11.28 6.78
CA GLU A 103 5.80 12.39 7.57
C GLU A 103 7.24 12.12 8.01
N LYS A 104 7.54 10.89 8.45
CA LYS A 104 8.90 10.45 8.76
C LYS A 104 9.86 10.58 7.56
N ARG A 105 9.35 10.47 6.34
CA ARG A 105 10.11 10.59 5.08
C ARG A 105 10.19 12.04 4.58
N GLY A 106 9.63 12.99 5.31
CA GLY A 106 9.66 14.41 4.98
C GLY A 106 8.41 14.93 4.28
N TYR A 107 7.32 14.15 4.25
CA TYR A 107 6.05 14.66 3.76
C TYR A 107 5.44 15.60 4.78
N VAL A 108 5.30 16.87 4.41
CA VAL A 108 4.65 17.86 5.27
C VAL A 108 3.16 17.86 4.99
N GLU A 109 2.35 17.53 6.00
CA GLU A 109 0.91 17.70 5.91
C GLU A 109 0.56 19.17 5.72
N GLN A 110 -0.17 19.48 4.65
CA GLN A 110 -0.73 20.82 4.43
C GLN A 110 -2.18 20.75 4.88
N ALA A 111 -2.38 20.68 6.20
CA ALA A 111 -3.69 20.77 6.83
C ALA A 111 -4.16 22.23 6.93
#